data_AF-A0A8I1SB16-F1
#
_entry.id   AF-A0A8I1SB16-F1
#
_cell.length_a   1.000
_cell.length_b   1.000
_cell.length_c   1.000
_cell.angle_alpha   90.00
_cell.angle_beta   90.00
_cell.angle_gamma   90.00
#
_symmetry.space_group_name_H-M   'P 1'
#
loop_
_entity.id
_entity.type
_entity.pdbx_description
1 polymer ?
#
loop_
_entity_poly.entity_id
_entity_poly.type
_entity_poly.pdbx_seq_one_letter_code
_entity_poly.pdbx_strand_id
1 'polypeptide(L)'
;MSPELELLRECQNRALEREGIPMVLSLVDEVHEQPSPVQDWARADGQQIAAKLDNFRAALLPQSRNDDMGCVITVLQVGSYADFGREGGQL
;
A
#
# COMPACT_ATOMS: atom_id res chain seq x y z
N MET A 1 12.04 17.26 5.37
CA MET A 1 11.73 15.81 5.44
C MET A 1 10.96 15.48 4.18
N SER A 2 11.21 14.36 3.51
CA SER A 2 10.42 14.04 2.30
C SER A 2 8.97 13.74 2.69
N PRO A 3 7.99 13.99 1.80
CA PRO A 3 6.58 13.69 2.07
C PRO A 3 6.34 12.23 2.48
N GLU A 4 7.10 11.30 1.92
CA GLU A 4 6.98 9.86 2.21
C GLU A 4 7.48 9.54 3.62
N LEU A 5 8.57 10.17 4.06
CA LEU A 5 9.08 10.00 5.43
C LEU A 5 8.13 10.59 6.47
N GLU A 6 7.44 11.69 6.14
CA GLU A 6 6.40 12.26 6.98
C GLU A 6 5.20 11.33 7.09
N LEU A 7 4.77 10.76 5.97
CA LEU A 7 3.70 9.78 5.92
C LEU A 7 4.05 8.51 6.71
N LEU A 8 5.28 8.02 6.60
CA LEU A 8 5.77 6.88 7.41
C LEU A 8 5.73 7.22 8.90
N ARG A 9 6.19 8.42 9.27
CA ARG A 9 6.17 8.87 10.67
C ARG A 9 4.74 8.95 11.20
N GLU A 10 3.82 9.53 10.44
CA GLU A 10 2.39 9.57 10.79
C GLU A 10 1.83 8.16 10.97
N CYS A 11 2.08 7.27 10.00
CA CYS A 11 1.65 5.87 10.04
C CYS A 11 2.18 5.14 11.29
N GLN A 12 3.43 5.39 11.69
CA GLN A 12 4.06 4.75 12.85
C GLN A 12 3.62 5.33 14.19
N ASN A 13 3.17 6.58 14.23
CA ASN A 13 2.68 7.22 15.45
C ASN A 13 1.23 6.85 15.80
N ARG A 14 0.60 6.02 14.98
CA ARG A 14 -0.77 5.57 15.21
C ARG A 14 -0.85 4.73 16.48
N ALA A 15 -1.87 5.03 17.27
CA ALA A 15 -2.22 4.26 18.46
C ALA A 15 -3.25 3.21 18.06
N LEU A 16 -2.81 2.13 17.41
CA LEU A 16 -3.71 1.09 16.87
C LEU A 16 -4.60 0.45 17.93
N GLU A 17 -4.17 0.43 19.19
CA GLU A 17 -4.97 0.00 20.34
C GLU A 17 -6.22 0.87 20.58
N ARG A 18 -6.18 2.13 20.14
CA ARG A 18 -7.28 3.09 20.24
C ARG A 18 -8.02 3.27 18.91
N GLU A 19 -7.29 3.19 17.80
CA GLU A 19 -7.81 3.43 16.45
C GLU A 19 -8.40 2.15 15.80
N GLY A 20 -8.01 0.98 16.30
CA GLY A 20 -8.27 -0.30 15.64
C GLY A 20 -7.20 -0.63 14.57
N ILE A 21 -6.95 -1.93 14.36
CA ILE A 21 -6.05 -2.39 13.31
C ILE A 21 -6.83 -2.37 11.98
N PRO A 22 -6.44 -1.56 10.98
CA PRO A 22 -7.09 -1.61 9.68
C PRO A 22 -6.85 -2.98 9.05
N MET A 23 -7.93 -3.65 8.68
CA MET A 23 -7.90 -4.91 7.95
C MET A 23 -8.43 -4.68 6.54
N VAL A 24 -7.67 -5.14 5.54
CA VAL A 24 -8.14 -5.24 4.16
C VAL A 24 -8.62 -6.66 3.94
N LEU A 25 -9.89 -6.82 3.57
CA LEU A 25 -10.47 -8.09 3.19
C LEU A 25 -10.62 -8.12 1.67
N SER A 26 -9.96 -9.08 1.01
CA SER A 26 -10.24 -9.39 -0.38
C SER A 26 -11.39 -10.38 -0.41
N LEU A 27 -12.55 -9.94 -0.87
CA LEU A 27 -13.71 -10.79 -1.05
C LEU A 27 -13.75 -11.26 -2.50
N VAL A 28 -13.97 -12.56 -2.69
CA VAL A 28 -14.14 -13.17 -4.01
C VAL A 28 -15.62 -13.18 -4.32
N ASP A 29 -16.01 -12.73 -5.52
CA ASP A 29 -17.38 -12.89 -6.02
C ASP A 29 -17.59 -14.37 -6.38
N GLU A 30 -18.45 -15.05 -5.62
CA GLU A 30 -18.76 -16.47 -5.84
C GLU A 30 -19.84 -16.70 -6.91
N VAL A 31 -20.55 -15.64 -7.32
CA VAL A 31 -21.67 -15.71 -8.27
C VAL A 31 -21.17 -15.51 -9.70
N HIS A 32 -20.23 -14.59 -9.90
CA HIS A 32 -19.71 -14.25 -11.22
C HIS A 32 -18.31 -14.84 -11.45
N GLU A 33 -18.00 -15.11 -12.71
CA GLU A 33 -16.67 -15.56 -13.10
C GLU A 33 -15.63 -14.48 -12.76
N GLN A 34 -14.59 -14.89 -12.04
CA GLN A 34 -13.54 -13.97 -11.63
C GLN A 34 -12.83 -13.41 -12.85
N PRO A 35 -12.56 -12.09 -12.90
CA PRO A 35 -11.85 -11.49 -14.01
C PRO A 35 -10.49 -12.15 -14.15
N SER A 36 -10.22 -12.67 -15.35
CA SER A 36 -8.96 -13.33 -15.60
C SER A 36 -7.82 -12.31 -15.49
N PRO A 37 -6.69 -12.64 -14.82
CA PRO A 37 -5.54 -11.73 -14.69
C PRO A 37 -4.86 -11.41 -16.04
N VAL A 38 -5.31 -12.02 -17.14
CA VAL A 38 -4.94 -11.65 -18.51
C VAL A 38 -5.77 -10.52 -19.10
N GLN A 39 -6.82 -10.04 -18.42
CA GLN A 39 -7.59 -8.89 -18.88
C GLN A 39 -6.74 -7.61 -18.80
N ASP A 40 -6.76 -6.81 -19.87
CA ASP A 40 -5.88 -5.64 -20.02
C ASP A 40 -6.09 -4.59 -18.92
N TRP A 41 -7.34 -4.37 -18.49
CA TRP A 41 -7.64 -3.42 -17.42
C TRP A 41 -7.06 -3.86 -16.08
N ALA A 42 -7.10 -5.16 -15.75
CA ALA A 42 -6.57 -5.69 -14.50
C ALA A 42 -5.04 -5.62 -14.48
N ARG A 43 -4.39 -5.83 -15.63
CA ARG A 43 -2.95 -5.62 -15.79
C ARG A 43 -2.57 -4.15 -15.64
N ALA A 44 -3.34 -3.24 -16.24
CA ALA A 44 -3.09 -1.81 -16.15
C ALA A 44 -3.24 -1.30 -14.70
N ASP A 45 -4.27 -1.75 -13.99
CA ASP A 45 -4.50 -1.42 -12.58
C ASP A 45 -3.36 -1.95 -11.68
N GLY A 46 -2.99 -3.22 -11.86
CA GLY A 46 -1.87 -3.82 -11.14
C GLY A 46 -0.53 -3.11 -11.38
N GLN A 47 -0.28 -2.62 -12.60
CA GLN A 47 0.92 -1.83 -12.91
C GLN A 47 0.93 -0.47 -12.21
N GLN A 48 -0.22 0.20 -12.09
CA GLN A 48 -0.33 1.46 -11.37
C GLN A 48 -0.05 1.28 -9.88
N ILE A 49 -0.62 0.24 -9.27
CA ILE A 49 -0.35 -0.11 -7.87
C ILE A 49 1.14 -0.41 -7.67
N ALA A 50 1.73 -1.26 -8.53
CA ALA A 50 3.16 -1.59 -8.46
C ALA A 50 4.05 -0.35 -8.56
N ALA A 51 3.79 0.53 -9.53
CA ALA A 51 4.56 1.76 -9.71
C ALA A 51 4.48 2.69 -8.49
N LYS A 52 3.31 2.78 -7.86
CA LYS A 52 3.13 3.55 -6.63
C LYS A 52 3.96 2.98 -5.48
N LEU A 53 3.93 1.66 -5.29
CA LEU A 53 4.72 1.00 -4.25
C LEU A 53 6.24 1.12 -4.52
N ASP A 54 6.66 1.06 -5.78
CA ASP A 54 8.05 1.29 -6.17
C ASP A 54 8.53 2.71 -5.84
N ASN A 55 7.67 3.72 -6.03
CA ASN A 55 7.98 5.10 -5.63
C ASN A 55 8.20 5.21 -4.12
N PHE A 56 7.34 4.60 -3.30
CA PHE A 56 7.54 4.55 -1.85
C PHE A 56 8.82 3.80 -1.46
N ARG A 57 9.12 2.68 -2.12
CA ARG A 57 10.36 1.93 -1.91
C ARG A 57 11.59 2.79 -2.18
N ALA A 58 11.61 3.48 -3.33
CA ALA A 58 12.72 4.33 -3.73
C ALA A 58 12.94 5.51 -2.77
N ALA A 59 11.85 6.10 -2.26
CA ALA A 59 11.92 7.23 -1.33
C ALA A 59 12.33 6.83 0.09
N LEU A 60 11.81 5.71 0.60
CA LEU A 60 11.97 5.32 2.01
C LEU A 60 13.18 4.41 2.24
N LEU A 61 13.43 3.49 1.31
CA LEU A 61 14.33 2.35 1.51
C LEU A 61 15.16 2.08 0.24
N PRO A 62 15.86 3.07 -0.34
CA PRO A 62 16.55 2.92 -1.63
C PRO A 62 17.67 1.87 -1.64
N GLN A 63 18.20 1.52 -0.47
CA GLN A 63 19.28 0.53 -0.33
C GLN A 63 18.78 -0.85 0.12
N SER A 64 17.46 -1.06 0.17
CA SER A 64 16.87 -2.35 0.53
C SER A 64 17.14 -3.42 -0.53
N ARG A 65 17.37 -4.65 -0.07
CA ARG A 65 17.55 -5.83 -0.92
C ARG A 65 16.21 -6.26 -1.53
N ASN A 66 16.23 -6.90 -2.70
CA ASN A 66 15.02 -7.25 -3.45
C ASN A 66 14.08 -8.25 -2.77
N ASP A 67 14.54 -9.00 -1.76
CA ASP A 67 13.73 -9.96 -0.98
C ASP A 67 13.60 -9.55 0.50
N ASP A 68 13.78 -8.26 0.80
CA ASP A 68 13.66 -7.75 2.17
C ASP A 68 12.18 -7.61 2.56
N MET A 69 11.66 -8.57 3.31
CA MET A 69 10.28 -8.53 3.81
C MET A 69 9.99 -7.31 4.70
N GLY A 70 11.00 -6.78 5.41
CA GLY A 70 10.83 -5.55 6.18
C GLY A 70 10.55 -4.35 5.29
N CYS A 71 11.18 -4.32 4.10
CA CYS A 71 10.89 -3.32 3.08
C CYS A 71 9.48 -3.47 2.53
N VAL A 72 9.07 -4.69 2.19
CA VAL A 72 7.71 -4.96 1.68
C VAL A 72 6.65 -4.51 2.68
N ILE A 73 6.81 -4.90 3.95
CA ILE A 73 5.87 -4.52 5.02
C ILE A 73 5.79 -3.00 5.18
N THR A 74 6.94 -2.31 5.21
CA THR A 74 6.99 -0.86 5.37
C THR A 74 6.29 -0.14 4.21
N VAL A 75 6.59 -0.54 2.97
CA VAL A 75 6.00 0.07 1.77
C VAL A 75 4.49 -0.18 1.72
N LEU A 76 4.03 -1.39 2.06
CA LEU A 76 2.60 -1.70 2.12
C LEU A 76 1.87 -0.92 3.22
N GLN A 77 2.47 -0.78 4.40
CA GLN A 77 1.89 0.01 5.49
C GLN A 77 1.72 1.47 5.09
N VAL A 78 2.77 2.09 4.54
CA VAL A 78 2.74 3.50 4.13
C VAL A 78 1.78 3.72 2.96
N GLY A 79 1.82 2.87 1.93
CA GLY A 79 0.91 2.96 0.80
C GLY A 79 -0.55 2.81 1.21
N SER A 80 -0.84 1.84 2.09
CA SER A 80 -2.20 1.65 2.62
C SER A 80 -2.65 2.81 3.51
N TYR A 81 -1.75 3.38 4.31
CA TYR A 81 -2.06 4.53 5.15
C TYR A 81 -2.34 5.79 4.32
N ALA A 82 -1.59 6.01 3.23
CA ALA A 82 -1.87 7.09 2.27
C ALA A 82 -3.30 7.00 1.70
N ASP A 83 -3.75 5.80 1.37
CA ASP A 83 -5.01 5.60 0.66
C ASP A 83 -6.22 5.52 1.59
N PHE A 84 -6.05 4.95 2.78
CA PHE A 84 -7.18 4.59 3.64
C PHE A 84 -7.06 5.11 5.07
N GLY A 85 -5.87 5.51 5.51
CA GLY A 85 -5.59 5.83 6.91
C GLY A 85 -5.60 7.32 7.26
N ARG A 86 -5.53 8.21 6.26
CA ARG A 86 -5.63 9.66 6.46
C ARG A 86 -7.07 10.14 6.32
N GLU A 87 -7.56 10.87 7.33
CA GLU A 87 -8.84 11.60 7.21
C GLU A 87 -8.75 12.59 6.02
N GLY A 88 -9.65 12.46 5.05
CA GLY A 88 -9.70 13.32 3.86
C GLY A 88 -8.94 12.80 2.62
N GLY A 89 -8.63 11.50 2.55
CA GLY A 89 -7.88 10.83 1.49
C GLY A 89 -8.02 11.42 0.07
N GLN A 90 -7.01 12.21 -0.33
CA GLN A 90 -6.65 12.51 -1.71
C GLN A 90 -5.13 12.67 -1.78
N LEU A 91 -4.50 11.92 -2.69
CA LEU A 91 -3.22 12.23 -3.31
C LEU A 91 -3.45 12.37 -4.83
#